data_AF-A0A1V4IA63-F1
#
_entry.id   AF-A0A1V4IA63-F1
#
_cell.length_a   1.000
_cell.length_b   1.000
_cell.length_c   1.000
_cell.angle_alpha   90.00
_cell.angle_beta   90.00
_cell.angle_gamma   90.00
#
_symmetry.space_group_name_H-M   'P 1'
#
loop_
_entity.id
_entity.type
_entity.pdbx_description
1 polymer ?
#
loop_
_entity_poly.entity_id
_entity_poly.type
_entity_poly.pdbx_seq_one_letter_code
_entity_poly.pdbx_strand_id
1 'polypeptide(L)' 'MEWKKGRVEFDDGTVYPAEFLMRGDGKVWNVKVYKDGKVVKEIDADCFANNLGKSVEDVYPYKYHID' A
#
# COMPACT_ATOMS: atom_id res chain seq x y z
N MET A 1 -11.14 -11.03 1.06
CA MET A 1 -10.03 -10.06 1.12
C MET A 1 -9.07 -10.57 2.18
N GLU A 2 -7.77 -10.51 1.93
CA GLU A 2 -6.74 -11.10 2.81
C GLU A 2 -5.63 -10.08 3.05
N TRP A 3 -5.17 -9.94 4.29
CA TRP A 3 -4.00 -9.12 4.62
C TRP A 3 -2.72 -9.93 4.39
N LYS A 4 -1.84 -9.41 3.54
CA LYS A 4 -0.52 -9.98 3.27
C LYS A 4 0.58 -9.07 3.80
N LYS A 5 1.61 -9.66 4.38
CA LYS A 5 2.78 -8.93 4.88
C LYS A 5 3.74 -8.62 3.75
N GLY A 6 4.49 -7.55 3.92
CA GLY A 6 5.50 -7.13 2.97
C GLY A 6 6.16 -5.82 3.37
N ARG A 7 6.59 -5.05 2.37
CA ARG A 7 7.22 -3.74 2.55
C ARG A 7 6.90 -2.78 1.42
N VAL A 8 6.98 -1.48 1.71
CA VAL A 8 6.93 -0.39 0.73
C VAL A 8 8.30 0.27 0.64
N GLU A 9 8.77 0.53 -0.58
CA GLU A 9 10.00 1.29 -0.88
C GLU A 9 9.62 2.61 -1.55
N PHE A 10 9.97 3.73 -0.93
CA PHE A 10 9.74 5.07 -1.47
C PHE A 10 10.89 5.53 -2.38
N ASP A 11 10.64 6.55 -3.20
CA ASP A 11 11.62 7.07 -4.18
C ASP A 11 12.90 7.66 -3.53
N ASP A 12 12.84 8.01 -2.25
CA ASP A 12 14.01 8.41 -1.45
C ASP A 12 14.87 7.21 -0.99
N GLY A 13 14.49 6.00 -1.37
CA GLY A 13 15.15 4.74 -1.01
C GLY A 13 14.77 4.21 0.37
N THR A 14 13.87 4.87 1.10
CA THR A 14 13.42 4.39 2.41
C THR A 14 12.50 3.20 2.27
N VAL A 15 12.64 2.23 3.19
CA VAL A 15 11.86 0.98 3.19
C VAL A 15 11.17 0.82 4.53
N TYR A 16 9.86 0.54 4.49
CA TYR A 16 9.05 0.34 5.67
C TYR A 16 8.28 -0.98 5.61
N PRO A 17 8.15 -1.72 6.73
CA PRO A 17 7.25 -2.85 6.80
C PRO A 17 5.82 -2.40 6.52
N ALA A 18 5.07 -3.24 5.81
CA ALA A 18 3.70 -2.95 5.44
C ALA A 18 2.84 -4.20 5.44
N GLU A 19 1.53 -3.98 5.52
CA GLU A 19 0.53 -4.99 5.20
C GLU A 19 -0.38 -4.48 4.09
N PHE A 20 -0.78 -5.39 3.22
CA PHE A 20 -1.57 -5.11 2.03
C PHE A 20 -2.87 -5.91 2.10
N LEU A 21 -4.01 -5.23 2.10
CA LEU A 21 -5.30 -5.88 1.98
C LEU A 21 -5.56 -6.16 0.51
N MET A 22 -5.46 -7.43 0.13
CA MET A 22 -5.66 -7.88 -1.25
C MET A 22 -7.14 -8.13 -1.53
N ARG A 23 -7.63 -7.63 -2.66
CA ARG A 23 -8.87 -8.05 -3.28
C ARG A 23 -8.69 -9.40 -4.00
N GLY A 24 -9.81 -10.08 -4.28
CA GLY A 24 -9.79 -11.39 -4.95
C GLY A 24 -9.29 -11.35 -6.41
N ASP A 25 -9.21 -10.16 -7.01
CA ASP A 25 -8.64 -9.90 -8.34
C ASP A 25 -7.12 -9.64 -8.29
N GLY A 26 -6.49 -9.76 -7.11
CA GLY A 26 -5.06 -9.52 -6.92
C GLY A 26 -4.68 -8.06 -6.78
N LYS A 27 -5.65 -7.12 -6.81
CA LYS A 27 -5.38 -5.70 -6.57
C LYS A 27 -5.32 -5.39 -5.09
N VAL A 28 -4.54 -4.39 -4.72
CA VAL A 28 -4.51 -3.91 -3.34
C VAL A 28 -5.66 -2.94 -3.11
N TRP A 29 -6.41 -3.20 -2.04
CA TRP A 29 -7.47 -2.35 -1.55
C TRP A 29 -6.96 -1.31 -0.56
N ASN A 30 -6.09 -1.74 0.36
CA ASN A 30 -5.65 -0.91 1.48
C ASN A 30 -4.22 -1.28 1.90
N VAL A 31 -3.45 -0.29 2.35
CA VAL A 31 -2.08 -0.46 2.83
C VAL A 31 -1.94 0.09 4.24
N LYS A 32 -1.33 -0.68 5.12
CA LYS A 32 -0.86 -0.22 6.43
C LYS A 32 0.65 -0.14 6.41
N VAL A 33 1.20 1.06 6.59
CA VAL A 33 2.65 1.26 6.70
C VAL A 33 3.04 1.37 8.16
N TYR A 34 4.08 0.64 8.55
CA TYR A 34 4.57 0.58 9.91
C TYR A 34 5.89 1.33 10.08
N LYS A 35 6.00 2.07 11.18
CA LYS A 35 7.25 2.67 11.66
C LYS A 35 7.34 2.43 13.16
N ASP A 36 8.48 1.93 13.63
CA ASP A 36 8.70 1.60 15.04
C ASP A 36 7.60 0.68 15.64
N GLY A 37 7.10 -0.27 14.83
CA GLY A 37 6.06 -1.23 15.22
C GLY A 37 4.63 -0.67 15.30
N LYS A 38 4.41 0.59 14.92
CA LYS A 38 3.08 1.24 14.90
C LYS A 38 2.67 1.61 13.48
N VAL A 39 1.36 1.54 13.20
CA VAL A 39 0.80 2.02 11.93
C VAL A 39 0.92 3.55 11.90
N VAL A 40 1.74 4.07 10.98
CA VAL A 40 1.90 5.52 10.78
C VAL A 40 0.88 6.06 9.79
N LYS A 41 0.41 5.23 8.85
CA LYS A 41 -0.61 5.59 7.89
C LYS A 41 -1.35 4.37 7.39
N GLU A 42 -2.68 4.50 7.31
CA GLU A 42 -3.53 3.63 6.51
C GLU A 42 -3.87 4.38 5.22
N ILE A 43 -3.64 3.74 4.07
CA ILE A 43 -3.90 4.31 2.75
C ILE A 43 -4.97 3.44 2.10
N ASP A 44 -6.19 3.99 2.01
CA ASP A 44 -7.22 3.47 1.11
C ASP A 44 -6.84 3.91 -0.31
N ALA A 45 -6.46 2.92 -1.12
CA ALA A 45 -5.92 3.17 -2.45
C ALA A 45 -6.98 3.76 -3.39
N ASP A 46 -8.25 3.37 -3.23
CA ASP A 46 -9.37 3.84 -4.03
C ASP A 46 -9.72 5.29 -3.69
N CYS A 47 -9.82 5.61 -2.39
CA CYS A 47 -10.05 6.97 -1.92
C CYS A 47 -8.92 7.92 -2.34
N PHE A 48 -7.66 7.47 -2.23
CA PHE A 48 -6.50 8.27 -2.63
C PHE A 48 -6.46 8.52 -4.14
N ALA A 49 -6.72 7.48 -4.95
CA ALA A 49 -6.77 7.61 -6.41
C ALA A 49 -7.90 8.55 -6.87
N ASN A 50 -9.10 8.41 -6.28
CA ASN A 50 -10.25 9.26 -6.57
C ASN A 50 -9.98 10.74 -6.27
N ASN A 51 -9.31 11.06 -5.15
CA ASN A 51 -8.93 12.44 -4.83
C ASN A 51 -7.97 13.06 -5.87
N LEU A 52 -7.22 12.23 -6.59
CA LEU A 52 -6.28 12.66 -7.62
C LEU A 52 -6.88 12.59 -9.03
N GLY A 53 -8.12 12.12 -9.18
CA GLY A 53 -8.73 11.86 -10.49
C GLY A 53 -7.97 10.79 -11.29
N LYS A 54 -7.31 9.86 -10.60
CA LYS A 54 -6.48 8.79 -11.18
C LYS A 54 -7.10 7.43 -10.93
N SER A 55 -6.68 6.42 -11.69
CA SER A 55 -6.99 5.03 -11.36
C SER A 55 -6.08 4.55 -10.22
N VAL A 56 -6.52 3.53 -9.48
CA VAL A 56 -5.69 2.91 -8.43
C VAL A 56 -4.34 2.47 -9.00
N GLU A 57 -4.32 1.91 -10.21
CA GLU A 57 -3.10 1.45 -10.88
C GLU A 57 -2.08 2.57 -11.15
N ASP A 58 -2.52 3.82 -11.36
CA ASP A 58 -1.64 4.97 -11.59
C ASP A 58 -0.98 5.53 -10.32
N VAL A 59 -1.53 5.16 -9.15
CA VAL A 59 -1.02 5.57 -7.83
C VAL A 59 -0.43 4.38 -7.07
N TYR A 60 -0.55 3.17 -7.61
CA TYR A 60 -0.21 1.91 -6.94
C TYR A 60 0.94 1.18 -7.64
N PRO A 61 2.11 1.08 -6.98
CA PRO A 61 2.73 2.13 -6.18
C PRO A 61 4.26 2.19 -6.39
N TYR A 62 4.91 3.02 -5.58
CA TYR A 62 6.11 2.62 -4.83
C TYR A 62 6.35 1.11 -4.86
N LYS A 63 7.58 0.68 -5.13
CA LYS A 63 7.89 -0.74 -5.26
C LYS A 63 7.47 -1.45 -3.97
N TYR A 64 6.52 -2.37 -4.08
CA TYR A 64 6.06 -3.17 -2.96
C TYR A 64 6.47 -4.61 -3.17
N HIS A 65 6.89 -5.25 -2.08
CA HIS A 65 7.25 -6.65 -2.07
C HIS A 65 6.37 -7.35 -1.05
N ILE A 66 5.66 -8.38 -1.49
CA ILE A 66 4.89 -9.30 -0.63
C ILE A 66 5.82 -10.48 -0.31
N ASP A 67 5.86 -10.87 0.97
CA ASP A 67 6.61 -12.06 1.43
C ASP A 67 5.85 -13.37 1.18
#